data_AF-A0A4U6BHX4-F1
#
_entry.id   AF-A0A4U6BHX4-F1
#
_cell.length_a   1.000
_cell.length_b   1.000
_cell.length_c   1.000
_cell.angle_alpha   90.00
_cell.angle_beta   90.00
_cell.angle_gamma   90.00
#
_symmetry.space_group_name_H-M   'P 1'
#
loop_
_entity.id
_entity.type
_entity.pdbx_description
1 polymer ?
#
loop_
_entity_poly.entity_id
_entity_poly.type
_entity_poly.pdbx_seq_one_letter_code
_entity_poly.pdbx_strand_id
1 'polypeptide(L)'
;MNTLLILAASAALFMLMSTLAVYSFGRFARQARGAKSFALPVRDGETQLDVMTSGLGAGDGGQHGLMLLADNMRAFALRVDLARNAGRGLDLQYYYWKDDLTGGLLAREIVRAADRGVRVRLLLDDINMRDDRDHLALDRHPNIEIRLFNPSRNRAAGLRRGFELLLRIFSSTRRMHNKMWIADGRAAIIGGRNIGDAYFDASDAANFRDMDLLLVGPCVTQAENIFDDFWNSAAVLPIRSLADRRVGDLDRFREKMERMMQGPSTKPYLQEIVEEHGRRPIGFGSSAFHWTGEAQVISDPPQKADGGRRANWLVEAIFPMIMEADRAVGIIAPYFIPGVTGVRRMADLVARGTEVTVLTNSLAATDVAAVHGAYAPYRKPLLEAGVRLYELKPEFPRQKLTLFGSRAASLHTKAFMIDGESGFVGSFNFDPRSFSLNTEMGVLFTHPALVEEMNVEFRAQLGSESSYHVVLDKGKVRWEDGAAPNLLYKEPQANWGRWLVATIIGWLPLESQL
;
A
#
# COMPACT_ATOMS: atom_id res chain seq x y z
N MET A 1 30.46 -20.93 33.92
CA MET A 1 29.64 -22.10 33.51
C MET A 1 28.12 -21.84 33.65
N ASN A 2 27.65 -21.17 34.71
CA ASN A 2 26.21 -20.95 34.93
C ASN A 2 25.50 -20.04 33.90
N THR A 3 26.14 -18.99 33.39
CA THR A 3 25.47 -18.03 32.48
C THR A 3 25.08 -18.66 31.14
N LEU A 4 25.94 -19.50 30.55
CA LEU A 4 25.68 -20.22 29.30
C LEU A 4 24.53 -21.23 29.45
N LEU A 5 24.48 -21.95 30.58
CA LEU A 5 23.40 -22.87 30.90
C LEU A 5 22.07 -22.14 31.12
N ILE A 6 22.09 -21.00 31.80
CA ILE A 6 20.88 -20.17 32.01
C ILE A 6 20.39 -19.63 30.66
N LEU A 7 21.27 -19.13 29.79
CA LEU A 7 20.91 -18.65 28.46
C LEU A 7 20.33 -19.78 27.59
N ALA A 8 20.95 -20.96 27.60
CA ALA A 8 20.48 -22.13 26.85
C ALA A 8 19.10 -22.61 27.35
N ALA A 9 18.92 -22.69 28.68
CA ALA A 9 17.63 -23.06 29.28
C ALA A 9 16.54 -22.02 28.98
N SER A 10 16.88 -20.73 29.01
CA SER A 10 15.96 -19.64 28.69
C SER A 10 15.54 -19.67 27.22
N ALA A 11 16.48 -19.92 26.30
CA ALA A 11 16.20 -20.08 24.88
C ALA A 11 15.33 -21.32 24.60
N ALA A 12 15.60 -22.45 25.26
CA ALA A 12 14.79 -23.67 25.16
C ALA A 12 13.36 -23.46 25.67
N LEU A 13 13.21 -22.80 26.83
CA LEU A 13 11.89 -22.47 27.38
C LEU A 13 11.13 -21.52 26.45
N PHE A 14 11.79 -20.50 25.91
CA PHE A 14 11.20 -19.58 24.95
C PHE A 14 10.72 -20.32 23.69
N MET A 15 11.54 -21.20 23.12
CA MET A 15 11.17 -22.02 21.96
C MET A 15 9.95 -22.90 22.25
N LEU A 16 9.92 -23.59 23.39
CA LEU A 16 8.78 -24.41 23.80
C LEU A 16 7.49 -23.59 23.95
N MET A 17 7.57 -22.45 24.65
CA MET A 17 6.44 -21.54 24.84
C MET A 17 5.94 -20.95 23.52
N SER A 18 6.87 -20.61 22.62
CA SER A 18 6.56 -20.13 21.27
C SER A 18 5.84 -21.21 20.44
N THR A 19 6.34 -22.44 20.42
CA THR A 19 5.69 -23.57 19.72
C THR A 19 4.29 -23.84 20.27
N LEU A 20 4.12 -23.86 21.60
CA LEU A 20 2.80 -24.05 22.22
C LEU A 20 1.84 -22.91 21.88
N ALA A 21 2.31 -21.65 21.86
CA ALA A 21 1.50 -20.50 21.49
C ALA A 21 1.05 -20.58 20.02
N VAL A 22 1.95 -20.89 19.09
CA VAL A 22 1.65 -21.08 17.67
C VAL A 22 0.65 -22.24 17.48
N TYR A 23 0.86 -23.37 18.14
CA TYR A 23 -0.05 -24.52 18.07
C TYR A 23 -1.45 -24.20 18.62
N SER A 24 -1.52 -23.58 19.80
CA SER A 24 -2.78 -23.13 20.43
C SER A 24 -3.53 -22.16 19.53
N PHE A 25 -2.83 -21.17 18.97
CA PHE A 25 -3.42 -20.23 18.03
C PHE A 25 -3.92 -20.94 16.76
N GLY A 26 -3.15 -21.85 16.17
CA GLY A 26 -3.56 -22.61 14.98
C GLY A 26 -4.80 -23.49 15.24
N ARG A 27 -4.95 -24.06 16.44
CA ARG A 27 -6.18 -24.78 16.82
C ARG A 27 -7.38 -23.85 16.92
N PHE A 28 -7.22 -22.70 17.58
CA PHE A 28 -8.25 -21.66 17.65
C PHE A 28 -8.66 -21.18 16.25
N ALA A 29 -7.67 -20.79 15.43
CA ALA A 29 -7.89 -20.26 14.09
C ALA A 29 -8.66 -21.24 13.19
N ARG A 30 -8.41 -22.57 13.30
CA ARG A 30 -9.17 -23.57 12.56
C ARG A 30 -10.66 -23.62 12.93
N GLN A 31 -11.00 -23.36 14.19
CA GLN A 31 -12.38 -23.37 14.68
C GLN A 31 -13.08 -22.02 14.44
N ALA A 32 -12.31 -20.93 14.43
CA ALA A 32 -12.80 -19.56 14.29
C ALA A 32 -13.03 -19.12 12.83
N ARG A 33 -12.79 -19.97 11.83
CA ARG A 33 -12.92 -19.59 10.41
C ARG A 33 -14.38 -19.27 10.06
N GLY A 34 -14.57 -18.20 9.29
CA GLY A 34 -15.87 -17.86 8.70
C GLY A 34 -16.26 -18.84 7.59
N ALA A 35 -17.54 -18.84 7.22
CA ALA A 35 -18.01 -19.55 6.04
C ALA A 35 -17.33 -19.00 4.78
N LYS A 36 -16.99 -19.85 3.82
CA LYS A 36 -16.41 -19.35 2.58
C LYS A 36 -17.44 -18.52 1.80
N SER A 37 -16.98 -17.45 1.18
CA SER A 37 -17.79 -16.67 0.24
C SER A 37 -16.90 -16.16 -0.88
N PHE A 38 -17.51 -15.91 -2.04
CA PHE A 38 -16.82 -15.54 -3.27
C PHE A 38 -17.47 -14.32 -3.89
N ALA A 39 -16.81 -13.70 -4.86
CA ALA A 39 -17.37 -12.60 -5.66
C ALA A 39 -18.78 -12.95 -6.19
N LEU A 40 -19.66 -11.96 -6.24
CA LEU A 40 -21.00 -12.16 -6.79
C LEU A 40 -20.93 -12.19 -8.32
N PRO A 41 -21.69 -13.08 -8.99
CA PRO A 41 -21.67 -13.16 -10.43
C PRO A 41 -22.15 -11.85 -11.05
N VAL A 42 -21.41 -11.39 -12.06
CA VAL A 42 -21.74 -10.19 -12.82
C VAL A 42 -22.92 -10.45 -13.76
N ARG A 43 -23.88 -9.53 -13.79
CA ARG A 43 -25.05 -9.54 -14.69
C ARG A 43 -25.21 -8.18 -15.35
N ASP A 44 -25.28 -8.13 -16.67
CA ASP A 44 -25.41 -6.87 -17.39
C ASP A 44 -26.71 -6.14 -17.03
N GLY A 45 -26.60 -4.82 -16.79
CA GLY A 45 -27.73 -3.94 -16.49
C GLY A 45 -28.39 -4.11 -15.11
N GLU A 46 -27.85 -4.94 -14.21
CA GLU A 46 -28.41 -5.14 -12.87
C GLU A 46 -28.07 -3.97 -11.93
N THR A 47 -26.89 -3.37 -12.06
CA THR A 47 -26.45 -2.22 -11.25
C THR A 47 -26.13 -1.00 -12.10
N GLN A 48 -26.05 0.16 -11.45
CA GLN A 48 -25.64 1.40 -12.10
C GLN A 48 -24.22 1.29 -12.68
N LEU A 49 -23.31 0.58 -12.01
CA LEU A 49 -21.96 0.33 -12.53
C LEU A 49 -21.97 -0.59 -13.76
N ASP A 50 -22.87 -1.56 -13.84
CA ASP A 50 -23.04 -2.36 -15.07
C ASP A 50 -23.45 -1.46 -16.25
N VAL A 51 -24.37 -0.52 -16.02
CA VAL A 51 -24.80 0.44 -17.07
C VAL A 51 -23.67 1.41 -17.42
N MET A 52 -22.98 1.98 -16.42
CA MET A 52 -21.90 2.94 -16.65
C MET A 52 -20.71 2.32 -17.39
N THR A 53 -20.42 1.04 -17.15
CA THR A 53 -19.33 0.32 -17.82
C THR A 53 -19.78 -0.38 -19.10
N SER A 54 -21.09 -0.39 -19.40
CA SER A 54 -21.59 -0.95 -20.66
C SER A 54 -21.02 -0.18 -21.85
N GLY A 55 -20.50 -0.90 -22.85
CA GLY A 55 -19.89 -0.29 -24.03
C GLY A 55 -18.47 0.27 -23.84
N LEU A 56 -17.90 0.22 -22.63
CA LEU A 56 -16.49 0.47 -22.42
C LEU A 56 -15.67 -0.70 -22.98
N GLY A 57 -15.09 -0.53 -24.16
CA GLY A 57 -14.00 -1.40 -24.67
C GLY A 57 -14.35 -2.88 -24.85
N ALA A 58 -15.63 -3.26 -24.80
CA ALA A 58 -16.12 -4.57 -25.23
C ALA A 58 -16.17 -4.67 -26.78
N GLY A 59 -15.17 -4.14 -27.47
CA GLY A 59 -14.94 -4.49 -28.87
C GLY A 59 -14.22 -5.83 -28.89
N ASP A 60 -14.94 -6.91 -29.17
CA ASP A 60 -14.56 -8.28 -29.58
C ASP A 60 -13.29 -8.99 -29.01
N GLY A 61 -12.49 -8.38 -28.12
CA GLY A 61 -11.12 -8.83 -27.83
C GLY A 61 -10.68 -8.87 -26.36
N GLY A 62 -11.55 -8.59 -25.38
CA GLY A 62 -11.22 -8.78 -23.96
C GLY A 62 -10.14 -7.85 -23.40
N GLN A 63 -10.09 -6.59 -23.84
CA GLN A 63 -9.09 -5.62 -23.39
C GLN A 63 -9.34 -5.11 -21.96
N HIS A 64 -8.25 -4.70 -21.31
CA HIS A 64 -8.22 -4.08 -19.99
C HIS A 64 -8.20 -2.55 -20.13
N GLY A 65 -9.11 -1.86 -19.45
CA GLY A 65 -9.09 -0.40 -19.35
C GLY A 65 -8.36 0.04 -18.08
N LEU A 66 -7.32 0.84 -18.22
CA LEU A 66 -6.49 1.33 -17.13
C LEU A 66 -6.50 2.87 -17.08
N MET A 67 -6.65 3.45 -15.90
CA MET A 67 -6.59 4.90 -15.71
C MET A 67 -5.70 5.24 -14.50
N LEU A 68 -4.69 6.09 -14.71
CA LEU A 68 -3.77 6.52 -13.66
C LEU A 68 -4.45 7.46 -12.66
N LEU A 69 -4.32 7.13 -11.36
CA LEU A 69 -4.77 7.93 -10.23
C LEU A 69 -3.57 8.43 -9.41
N ALA A 70 -2.87 9.42 -9.94
CA ALA A 70 -1.77 10.09 -9.24
C ALA A 70 -2.27 11.13 -8.22
N ASP A 71 -3.44 11.73 -8.47
CA ASP A 71 -4.02 12.77 -7.61
C ASP A 71 -4.77 12.18 -6.40
N ASN A 72 -4.43 12.69 -5.21
CA ASN A 72 -4.96 12.24 -3.92
C ASN A 72 -6.49 12.46 -3.81
N MET A 73 -6.98 13.64 -4.21
CA MET A 73 -8.42 13.97 -4.14
C MET A 73 -9.22 13.14 -5.11
N ARG A 74 -8.72 12.99 -6.34
CA ARG A 74 -9.38 12.17 -7.36
C ARG A 74 -9.46 10.70 -6.94
N ALA A 75 -8.41 10.17 -6.32
CA ALA A 75 -8.38 8.80 -5.80
C ALA A 75 -9.41 8.59 -4.67
N PHE A 76 -9.65 9.59 -3.83
CA PHE A 76 -10.70 9.55 -2.80
C PHE A 76 -12.10 9.65 -3.42
N ALA A 77 -12.31 10.64 -4.29
CA ALA A 77 -13.55 10.89 -5.01
C ALA A 77 -14.06 9.64 -5.74
N LEU A 78 -13.19 8.97 -6.49
CA LEU A 78 -13.54 7.74 -7.20
C LEU A 78 -13.99 6.60 -6.26
N ARG A 79 -13.38 6.45 -5.08
CA ARG A 79 -13.83 5.44 -4.10
C ARG A 79 -15.23 5.75 -3.57
N VAL A 80 -15.51 7.03 -3.29
CA VAL A 80 -16.85 7.50 -2.89
C VAL A 80 -17.86 7.20 -3.99
N ASP A 81 -17.54 7.51 -5.25
CA ASP A 81 -18.44 7.29 -6.37
C ASP A 81 -18.66 5.81 -6.67
N LEU A 82 -17.63 4.98 -6.59
CA LEU A 82 -17.79 3.53 -6.67
C LEU A 82 -18.69 3.01 -5.54
N ALA A 83 -18.52 3.49 -4.30
CA ALA A 83 -19.40 3.12 -3.18
C ALA A 83 -20.86 3.53 -3.40
N ARG A 84 -21.08 4.71 -3.98
CA ARG A 84 -22.43 5.26 -4.23
C ARG A 84 -23.14 4.57 -5.39
N ASN A 85 -22.41 4.20 -6.43
CA ASN A 85 -22.97 3.56 -7.62
C ASN A 85 -22.99 2.02 -7.54
N ALA A 86 -22.30 1.42 -6.56
CA ALA A 86 -22.40 -0.01 -6.29
C ALA A 86 -23.85 -0.41 -5.98
N GLY A 87 -24.30 -1.48 -6.64
CA GLY A 87 -25.62 -2.08 -6.47
C GLY A 87 -25.60 -3.57 -6.12
N ARG A 88 -24.45 -4.24 -6.20
CA ARG A 88 -24.28 -5.69 -5.99
C ARG A 88 -23.31 -5.98 -4.85
N GLY A 89 -22.06 -5.54 -4.97
CA GLY A 89 -21.02 -5.88 -4.00
C GLY A 89 -19.87 -4.88 -3.91
N LEU A 90 -19.27 -4.80 -2.72
CA LEU A 90 -18.02 -4.09 -2.46
C LEU A 90 -17.04 -5.04 -1.77
N ASP A 91 -15.93 -5.34 -2.45
CA ASP A 91 -14.86 -6.18 -1.90
C ASP A 91 -13.61 -5.32 -1.70
N LEU A 92 -13.25 -5.11 -0.43
CA LEU A 92 -12.29 -4.11 0.01
C LEU A 92 -11.17 -4.76 0.81
N GLN A 93 -9.92 -4.58 0.40
CA GLN A 93 -8.75 -5.16 1.08
C GLN A 93 -7.73 -4.07 1.35
N TYR A 94 -7.33 -3.89 2.61
CA TYR A 94 -6.39 -2.85 3.00
C TYR A 94 -5.47 -3.27 4.15
N TYR A 95 -4.19 -2.97 4.01
CA TYR A 95 -3.22 -3.05 5.10
C TYR A 95 -3.56 -2.11 6.25
N TYR A 96 -3.95 -0.87 5.93
CA TYR A 96 -4.22 0.14 6.93
C TYR A 96 -5.47 0.96 6.61
N TRP A 97 -6.35 1.06 7.60
CA TRP A 97 -7.54 1.90 7.61
C TRP A 97 -7.57 2.68 8.92
N LYS A 98 -7.42 4.00 8.83
CA LYS A 98 -7.32 4.87 10.00
C LYS A 98 -8.70 5.39 10.42
N ASP A 99 -8.90 5.50 11.73
CA ASP A 99 -10.08 6.15 12.31
C ASP A 99 -9.83 7.68 12.35
N ASP A 100 -9.87 8.29 11.17
CA ASP A 100 -9.71 9.73 10.96
C ASP A 100 -10.76 10.25 9.96
N LEU A 101 -10.64 11.49 9.47
CA LEU A 101 -11.69 12.14 8.69
C LEU A 101 -12.02 11.34 7.43
N THR A 102 -11.02 11.05 6.62
CA THR A 102 -11.17 10.36 5.33
C THR A 102 -11.56 8.89 5.51
N GLY A 103 -11.00 8.21 6.51
CA GLY A 103 -11.39 6.84 6.85
C GLY A 103 -12.84 6.74 7.34
N GLY A 104 -13.30 7.70 8.14
CA GLY A 104 -14.70 7.79 8.56
C GLY A 104 -15.64 8.09 7.39
N LEU A 105 -15.25 9.00 6.50
CA LEU A 105 -16.08 9.36 5.33
C LEU A 105 -16.28 8.15 4.40
N LEU A 106 -15.23 7.39 4.10
CA LEU A 106 -15.36 6.16 3.31
C LEU A 106 -16.14 5.08 4.05
N ALA A 107 -15.95 4.93 5.37
CA ALA A 107 -16.73 3.98 6.16
C ALA A 107 -18.24 4.32 6.13
N ARG A 108 -18.59 5.61 6.15
CA ARG A 108 -19.98 6.08 5.99
C ARG A 108 -20.56 5.72 4.63
N GLU A 109 -19.79 5.89 3.54
CA GLU A 109 -20.27 5.52 2.19
C GLU A 109 -20.45 4.00 2.06
N ILE A 110 -19.60 3.20 2.71
CA ILE A 110 -19.75 1.73 2.79
C ILE A 110 -21.03 1.35 3.54
N VAL A 111 -21.31 1.96 4.70
CA VAL A 111 -22.57 1.71 5.43
C VAL A 111 -23.77 2.07 4.56
N ARG A 112 -23.72 3.22 3.88
CA ARG A 112 -24.80 3.63 2.96
C ARG A 112 -24.99 2.67 1.79
N ALA A 113 -23.91 2.11 1.25
CA ALA A 113 -24.01 1.05 0.24
C ALA A 113 -24.70 -0.19 0.81
N ALA A 114 -24.28 -0.62 2.01
CA ALA A 114 -24.86 -1.75 2.69
C ALA A 114 -26.35 -1.56 3.03
N ASP A 115 -26.75 -0.34 3.42
CA ASP A 115 -28.15 0.05 3.67
C ASP A 115 -29.00 -0.08 2.40
N ARG A 116 -28.42 0.11 1.21
CA ARG A 116 -29.09 -0.12 -0.09
C ARG A 116 -29.15 -1.58 -0.51
N GLY A 117 -28.59 -2.50 0.29
CA GLY A 117 -28.55 -3.94 0.00
C GLY A 117 -27.25 -4.45 -0.61
N VAL A 118 -26.25 -3.59 -0.81
CA VAL A 118 -24.93 -4.00 -1.36
C VAL A 118 -24.22 -4.90 -0.36
N ARG A 119 -23.70 -6.04 -0.81
CA ARG A 119 -22.90 -6.93 0.05
C ARG A 119 -21.47 -6.41 0.16
N VAL A 120 -20.99 -6.16 1.38
CA VAL A 120 -19.65 -5.63 1.65
C VAL A 120 -18.78 -6.69 2.31
N ARG A 121 -17.61 -6.97 1.73
CA ARG A 121 -16.54 -7.77 2.35
C ARG A 121 -15.33 -6.88 2.58
N LEU A 122 -14.99 -6.62 3.85
CA LEU A 122 -13.84 -5.79 4.23
C LEU A 122 -12.76 -6.64 4.90
N LEU A 123 -11.62 -6.77 4.23
CA LEU A 123 -10.45 -7.50 4.69
C LEU A 123 -9.36 -6.52 5.15
N LEU A 124 -8.96 -6.61 6.42
CA LEU A 124 -7.98 -5.71 7.03
C LEU A 124 -6.80 -6.46 7.63
N ASP A 125 -5.61 -5.85 7.67
CA ASP A 125 -4.49 -6.38 8.45
C ASP A 125 -4.60 -6.00 9.94
N ASP A 126 -4.17 -6.88 10.84
CA ASP A 126 -4.29 -6.67 12.29
C ASP A 126 -3.29 -5.66 12.91
N ILE A 127 -2.33 -5.12 12.15
CA ILE A 127 -1.15 -4.43 12.72
C ILE A 127 -1.47 -3.29 13.69
N ASN A 128 -2.54 -2.54 13.43
CA ASN A 128 -2.88 -1.33 14.16
C ASN A 128 -4.32 -1.30 14.67
N MET A 129 -5.01 -2.44 14.68
CA MET A 129 -6.34 -2.56 15.30
C MET A 129 -6.23 -2.63 16.82
N ARG A 130 -5.88 -1.50 17.44
CA ARG A 130 -5.83 -1.36 18.90
C ARG A 130 -7.23 -1.11 19.48
N ASP A 131 -8.05 -0.34 18.78
CA ASP A 131 -9.49 -0.18 19.05
C ASP A 131 -10.29 -0.71 17.86
N ASP A 132 -10.98 -1.83 18.07
CA ASP A 132 -11.79 -2.51 17.06
C ASP A 132 -13.28 -2.23 17.19
N ARG A 133 -13.70 -1.32 18.08
CA ARG A 133 -15.12 -1.03 18.33
C ARG A 133 -15.89 -0.63 17.08
N ASP A 134 -15.32 0.26 16.27
CA ASP A 134 -15.96 0.74 15.05
C ASP A 134 -16.06 -0.35 13.99
N HIS A 135 -15.01 -1.15 13.82
CA HIS A 135 -15.03 -2.30 12.93
C HIS A 135 -16.05 -3.36 13.41
N LEU A 136 -16.12 -3.63 14.71
CA LEU A 136 -17.13 -4.51 15.30
C LEU A 136 -18.55 -3.95 15.15
N ALA A 137 -18.71 -2.62 15.15
CA ALA A 137 -19.98 -1.96 14.89
C ALA A 137 -20.41 -2.14 13.43
N LEU A 138 -19.49 -1.96 12.49
CA LEU A 138 -19.70 -2.19 11.06
C LEU A 138 -20.07 -3.65 10.76
N ASP A 139 -19.34 -4.63 11.33
CA ASP A 139 -19.62 -6.08 11.17
C ASP A 139 -20.99 -6.52 11.74
N ARG A 140 -21.69 -5.65 12.49
CA ARG A 140 -23.08 -5.91 12.92
C ARG A 140 -24.10 -5.66 11.82
N HIS A 141 -23.75 -4.87 10.81
CA HIS A 141 -24.65 -4.60 9.70
C HIS A 141 -24.88 -5.92 8.91
N PRO A 142 -26.13 -6.30 8.56
CA PRO A 142 -26.43 -7.61 7.96
C PRO A 142 -25.71 -7.86 6.63
N ASN A 143 -25.39 -6.80 5.89
CA ASN A 143 -24.68 -6.86 4.62
C ASN A 143 -23.18 -6.56 4.69
N ILE A 144 -22.60 -6.36 5.88
CA ILE A 144 -21.15 -6.10 6.03
C ILE A 144 -20.50 -7.26 6.78
N GLU A 145 -19.47 -7.85 6.20
CA GLU A 145 -18.59 -8.79 6.88
C GLU A 145 -17.16 -8.23 6.92
N ILE A 146 -16.56 -8.23 8.11
CA ILE A 146 -15.17 -7.83 8.31
C ILE A 146 -14.33 -9.05 8.73
N ARG A 147 -13.23 -9.26 8.02
CA ARG A 147 -12.23 -10.27 8.39
C ARG A 147 -10.85 -9.65 8.55
N LEU A 148 -10.05 -10.25 9.42
CA LEU A 148 -8.69 -9.83 9.72
C LEU A 148 -7.68 -10.84 9.20
N PHE A 149 -6.64 -10.34 8.55
CA PHE A 149 -5.49 -11.12 8.12
C PHE A 149 -4.46 -11.24 9.24
N ASN A 150 -3.99 -12.47 9.47
CA ASN A 150 -3.00 -12.87 10.47
C ASN A 150 -3.20 -12.21 11.87
N PRO A 151 -4.40 -12.31 12.47
CA PRO A 151 -4.69 -11.58 13.69
C PRO A 151 -4.04 -12.17 14.93
N SER A 152 -3.95 -11.33 15.96
CA SER A 152 -3.69 -11.71 17.34
C SER A 152 -4.99 -12.09 18.04
N ARG A 153 -4.95 -13.16 18.85
CA ARG A 153 -6.12 -13.61 19.62
C ARG A 153 -6.43 -12.65 20.77
N ASN A 154 -5.40 -12.13 21.44
CA ASN A 154 -5.57 -11.22 22.57
C ASN A 154 -5.71 -9.76 22.09
N ARG A 155 -6.95 -9.26 22.08
CA ARG A 155 -7.32 -7.91 21.58
C ARG A 155 -7.24 -6.79 22.63
N ALA A 156 -7.20 -7.11 23.93
CA ALA A 156 -7.08 -6.10 24.97
C ALA A 156 -5.67 -5.50 24.98
N ALA A 157 -5.58 -4.16 24.91
CA ALA A 157 -4.33 -3.43 25.09
C ALA A 157 -3.73 -3.79 26.45
N GLY A 158 -2.65 -4.56 26.46
CA GLY A 158 -2.05 -5.05 27.70
C GLY A 158 -0.97 -6.10 27.48
N LEU A 159 -0.35 -6.50 28.60
CA LEU A 159 0.78 -7.45 28.66
C LEU A 159 0.51 -8.76 27.91
N ARG A 160 -0.75 -9.23 27.86
CA ARG A 160 -1.13 -10.48 27.16
C ARG A 160 -0.95 -10.41 25.64
N ARG A 161 -1.32 -9.28 25.00
CA ARG A 161 -1.08 -9.06 23.57
C ARG A 161 0.41 -8.95 23.28
N GLY A 162 1.15 -8.23 24.12
CA GLY A 162 2.61 -8.11 24.00
C GLY A 162 3.31 -9.47 24.12
N PHE A 163 2.89 -10.30 25.08
CA PHE A 163 3.44 -11.64 25.27
C PHE A 163 3.08 -12.59 24.12
N GLU A 164 1.86 -12.53 23.59
CA GLU A 164 1.47 -13.29 22.39
C GLU A 164 2.30 -12.88 21.18
N LEU A 165 2.46 -11.58 20.92
CA LEU A 165 3.27 -11.06 19.82
C LEU A 165 4.75 -11.47 19.96
N LEU A 166 5.29 -11.47 21.19
CA LEU A 166 6.66 -11.93 21.45
C LEU A 166 6.81 -13.43 21.15
N LEU A 167 5.89 -14.26 21.65
CA LEU A 167 5.91 -15.70 21.42
C LEU A 167 5.63 -16.08 19.96
N ARG A 168 4.93 -15.23 19.20
CA ARG A 168 4.59 -15.44 17.79
C ARG A 168 5.39 -14.56 16.82
N ILE A 169 6.49 -13.94 17.27
CA ILE A 169 7.18 -12.85 16.54
C ILE A 169 7.49 -13.16 15.07
N PHE A 170 7.91 -14.38 14.74
CA PHE A 170 8.21 -14.78 13.35
C PHE A 170 6.98 -14.92 12.44
N SER A 171 5.82 -15.21 13.03
CA SER A 171 4.54 -15.33 12.31
C SER A 171 3.78 -14.00 12.29
N SER A 172 3.79 -13.25 13.38
CA SER A 172 3.01 -12.01 13.53
C SER A 172 3.61 -10.80 12.81
N THR A 173 4.85 -10.90 12.33
CA THR A 173 5.51 -9.86 11.53
C THR A 173 5.20 -9.96 10.04
N ARG A 174 4.55 -11.04 9.57
CA ARG A 174 4.14 -11.20 8.16
C ARG A 174 2.77 -10.55 7.95
N ARG A 175 2.70 -9.57 7.05
CA ARG A 175 1.55 -8.67 6.90
C ARG A 175 0.94 -8.74 5.52
N MET A 176 -0.37 -8.51 5.45
CA MET A 176 -1.07 -8.30 4.20
C MET A 176 -0.91 -6.85 3.78
N HIS A 177 -0.12 -6.60 2.74
CA HIS A 177 0.17 -5.25 2.27
C HIS A 177 -0.61 -4.88 0.99
N ASN A 178 -1.54 -5.74 0.59
CA ASN A 178 -2.48 -5.55 -0.50
C ASN A 178 -3.43 -4.37 -0.26
N LYS A 179 -3.76 -3.64 -1.32
CA LYS A 179 -4.71 -2.52 -1.31
C LYS A 179 -5.57 -2.60 -2.57
N MET A 180 -6.85 -2.92 -2.41
CA MET A 180 -7.81 -2.93 -3.51
C MET A 180 -9.21 -2.52 -3.08
N TRP A 181 -9.93 -1.89 -4.00
CA TRP A 181 -11.33 -1.52 -3.88
C TRP A 181 -12.08 -2.03 -5.10
N ILE A 182 -12.86 -3.10 -4.97
CA ILE A 182 -13.62 -3.69 -6.08
C ILE A 182 -15.11 -3.37 -5.89
N ALA A 183 -15.76 -2.88 -6.94
CA ALA A 183 -17.18 -2.58 -6.96
C ALA A 183 -17.90 -3.34 -8.08
N ASP A 184 -18.93 -4.10 -7.68
CA ASP A 184 -19.82 -4.89 -8.53
C ASP A 184 -19.14 -5.86 -9.51
N GLY A 185 -17.85 -6.17 -9.34
CA GLY A 185 -17.06 -6.92 -10.32
C GLY A 185 -16.85 -6.19 -11.65
N ARG A 186 -17.08 -4.86 -11.68
CA ARG A 186 -16.97 -4.02 -12.89
C ARG A 186 -15.83 -3.03 -12.86
N ALA A 187 -15.50 -2.55 -11.68
CA ALA A 187 -14.42 -1.59 -11.48
C ALA A 187 -13.59 -1.99 -10.28
N ALA A 188 -12.27 -1.83 -10.40
CA ALA A 188 -11.35 -2.02 -9.29
C ALA A 188 -10.35 -0.86 -9.20
N ILE A 189 -10.04 -0.39 -8.00
CA ILE A 189 -8.90 0.50 -7.76
C ILE A 189 -7.82 -0.31 -7.06
N ILE A 190 -6.61 -0.35 -7.62
CA ILE A 190 -5.45 -1.07 -7.09
C ILE A 190 -4.26 -0.13 -7.06
N GLY A 191 -3.46 -0.14 -5.99
CA GLY A 191 -2.25 0.67 -5.93
C GLY A 191 -1.59 0.72 -4.56
N GLY A 192 -0.93 1.84 -4.29
CA GLY A 192 -0.12 2.05 -3.10
C GLY A 192 -0.89 2.64 -1.91
N ARG A 193 -2.08 3.21 -2.11
CA ARG A 193 -2.77 4.01 -1.08
C ARG A 193 -3.44 3.16 -0.01
N ASN A 194 -3.16 3.47 1.25
CA ASN A 194 -3.99 3.05 2.38
C ASN A 194 -5.16 4.03 2.58
N ILE A 195 -6.02 3.75 3.56
CA ILE A 195 -7.11 4.66 3.93
C ILE A 195 -6.73 5.48 5.17
N GLY A 196 -6.61 6.79 5.00
CA GLY A 196 -6.39 7.76 6.07
C GLY A 196 -5.98 9.13 5.55
N ASP A 197 -5.98 10.14 6.41
CA ASP A 197 -5.94 11.55 6.01
C ASP A 197 -4.70 11.92 5.18
N ALA A 198 -3.54 11.39 5.55
CA ALA A 198 -2.27 11.63 4.85
C ALA A 198 -2.26 11.06 3.41
N TYR A 199 -3.12 10.10 3.09
CA TYR A 199 -3.20 9.49 1.75
C TYR A 199 -4.09 10.27 0.79
N PHE A 200 -4.89 11.20 1.32
CA PHE A 200 -5.91 11.93 0.59
C PHE A 200 -5.91 13.40 1.01
N ASP A 201 -4.75 14.06 1.00
CA ASP A 201 -4.49 15.49 1.29
C ASP A 201 -5.32 16.12 2.45
N ALA A 202 -5.67 15.30 3.44
CA ALA A 202 -6.49 15.70 4.57
C ALA A 202 -5.66 15.87 5.86
N SER A 203 -4.35 15.62 5.83
CA SER A 203 -3.48 15.80 6.99
C SER A 203 -2.91 17.21 7.06
N ASP A 204 -2.89 17.78 8.27
CA ASP A 204 -2.18 19.01 8.64
C ASP A 204 -0.68 18.79 8.90
N ALA A 205 -0.26 17.55 9.14
CA ALA A 205 1.12 17.18 9.43
C ALA A 205 1.90 16.94 8.14
N ALA A 206 1.63 15.85 7.42
CA ALA A 206 2.29 15.49 6.17
C ALA A 206 1.37 14.65 5.29
N ASN A 207 1.49 14.83 3.97
CA ASN A 207 0.71 14.08 2.99
C ASN A 207 1.60 13.25 2.08
N PHE A 208 1.08 12.10 1.66
CA PHE A 208 1.79 11.13 0.84
C PHE A 208 1.57 11.40 -0.64
N ARG A 209 2.65 11.24 -1.43
CA ARG A 209 2.57 11.09 -2.89
C ARG A 209 2.46 9.61 -3.22
N ASP A 210 1.42 9.22 -3.95
CA ASP A 210 1.15 7.82 -4.27
C ASP A 210 0.53 7.67 -5.67
N MET A 211 0.40 6.43 -6.15
CA MET A 211 -0.29 6.11 -7.39
C MET A 211 -1.21 4.90 -7.19
N ASP A 212 -2.42 5.01 -7.72
CA ASP A 212 -3.30 3.87 -7.96
C ASP A 212 -3.65 3.79 -9.45
N LEU A 213 -4.28 2.68 -9.86
CA LEU A 213 -4.96 2.53 -11.13
C LEU A 213 -6.44 2.22 -10.90
N LEU A 214 -7.32 2.90 -11.63
CA LEU A 214 -8.70 2.45 -11.84
C LEU A 214 -8.71 1.48 -13.02
N LEU A 215 -9.35 0.34 -12.80
CA LEU A 215 -9.40 -0.81 -13.71
C LEU A 215 -10.84 -1.08 -14.13
N VAL A 216 -11.04 -1.38 -15.40
CA VAL A 216 -12.27 -1.94 -15.96
C VAL A 216 -11.94 -3.07 -16.93
N GLY A 217 -12.87 -4.00 -17.14
CA GLY A 217 -12.67 -5.16 -18.01
C GLY A 217 -12.08 -6.39 -17.28
N PRO A 218 -11.48 -7.36 -18.00
CA PRO A 218 -11.16 -8.68 -17.44
C PRO A 218 -10.14 -8.69 -16.29
N CYS A 219 -9.39 -7.61 -16.09
CA CYS A 219 -8.45 -7.47 -14.97
C CYS A 219 -9.19 -7.36 -13.62
N VAL A 220 -10.45 -6.90 -13.63
CA VAL A 220 -11.27 -6.85 -12.41
C VAL A 220 -11.55 -8.25 -11.88
N THR A 221 -11.84 -9.22 -12.75
CA THR A 221 -12.01 -10.62 -12.36
C THR A 221 -10.73 -11.22 -11.78
N GLN A 222 -9.55 -10.83 -12.28
CA GLN A 222 -8.27 -11.26 -11.69
C GLN A 222 -8.13 -10.71 -10.26
N ALA A 223 -8.53 -9.45 -10.03
CA ALA A 223 -8.55 -8.84 -8.70
C ALA A 223 -9.53 -9.56 -7.75
N GLU A 224 -10.73 -9.91 -8.22
CA GLU A 224 -11.72 -10.67 -7.44
C GLU A 224 -11.20 -12.05 -7.03
N ASN A 225 -10.54 -12.76 -7.94
CA ASN A 225 -9.94 -14.06 -7.64
C ASN A 225 -8.86 -13.94 -6.56
N ILE A 226 -7.98 -12.93 -6.65
CA ILE A 226 -6.97 -12.65 -5.63
C ILE A 226 -7.65 -12.31 -4.29
N PHE A 227 -8.67 -11.46 -4.30
CA PHE A 227 -9.43 -11.14 -3.09
C PHE A 227 -10.02 -12.41 -2.46
N ASP A 228 -10.64 -13.27 -3.24
CA ASP A 228 -11.26 -14.52 -2.79
C ASP A 228 -10.26 -15.51 -2.21
N ASP A 229 -9.06 -15.61 -2.79
CA ASP A 229 -7.97 -16.42 -2.26
C ASP A 229 -7.55 -15.95 -0.86
N PHE A 230 -7.39 -14.64 -0.67
CA PHE A 230 -7.07 -14.07 0.65
C PHE A 230 -8.24 -14.24 1.63
N TRP A 231 -9.45 -13.84 1.23
CA TRP A 231 -10.67 -13.85 2.03
C TRP A 231 -10.99 -15.24 2.63
N ASN A 232 -10.70 -16.29 1.84
CA ASN A 232 -10.96 -17.67 2.21
C ASN A 232 -9.71 -18.41 2.74
N SER A 233 -8.58 -17.71 2.91
CA SER A 233 -7.32 -18.29 3.34
C SER A 233 -7.32 -18.71 4.81
N ALA A 234 -6.36 -19.57 5.16
CA ALA A 234 -6.16 -20.05 6.52
C ALA A 234 -5.74 -18.95 7.51
N ALA A 235 -5.14 -17.88 7.00
CA ALA A 235 -4.61 -16.75 7.77
C ALA A 235 -5.68 -15.72 8.14
N VAL A 236 -6.90 -15.85 7.60
CA VAL A 236 -7.98 -14.88 7.76
C VAL A 236 -9.06 -15.37 8.71
N LEU A 237 -9.46 -14.53 9.67
CA LEU A 237 -10.52 -14.82 10.64
C LEU A 237 -11.56 -13.68 10.69
N PRO A 238 -12.87 -13.97 10.80
CA PRO A 238 -13.90 -12.96 11.05
C PRO A 238 -13.61 -12.17 12.33
N ILE A 239 -13.79 -10.86 12.29
CA ILE A 239 -13.48 -9.99 13.44
C ILE A 239 -14.30 -10.36 14.68
N ARG A 240 -15.57 -10.75 14.50
CA ARG A 240 -16.46 -11.26 15.56
C ARG A 240 -15.95 -12.50 16.27
N SER A 241 -15.11 -13.32 15.64
CA SER A 241 -14.50 -14.50 16.29
C SER A 241 -13.39 -14.11 17.27
N LEU A 242 -12.86 -12.89 17.15
CA LEU A 242 -11.81 -12.31 17.98
C LEU A 242 -12.37 -11.35 19.04
N ALA A 243 -13.61 -10.89 18.83
CA ALA A 243 -14.35 -10.14 19.83
C ALA A 243 -14.62 -11.05 21.02
N ASP A 244 -14.03 -10.73 22.17
CA ASP A 244 -14.39 -11.35 23.44
C ASP A 244 -15.82 -10.89 23.82
N ARG A 245 -16.02 -10.30 25.00
CA ARG A 245 -17.32 -9.75 25.43
C ARG A 245 -17.66 -8.38 24.82
N ARG A 246 -16.85 -7.87 23.90
CA ARG A 246 -17.06 -6.55 23.29
C ARG A 246 -18.15 -6.63 22.24
N VAL A 247 -19.13 -5.75 22.35
CA VAL A 247 -20.21 -5.63 21.38
C VAL A 247 -20.04 -4.31 20.64
N GLY A 248 -19.95 -4.38 19.31
CA GLY A 248 -20.03 -3.20 18.46
C GLY A 248 -21.44 -2.62 18.43
N ASP A 249 -21.55 -1.30 18.29
CA ASP A 249 -22.81 -0.56 18.29
C ASP A 249 -22.91 0.27 17.01
N LEU A 250 -23.72 -0.23 16.06
CA LEU A 250 -23.86 0.37 14.73
C LEU A 250 -24.58 1.72 14.80
N ASP A 251 -25.55 1.89 15.68
CA ASP A 251 -26.29 3.15 15.80
C ASP A 251 -25.40 4.23 16.39
N ARG A 252 -24.62 3.91 17.42
CA ARG A 252 -23.59 4.82 17.94
C ARG A 252 -22.52 5.15 16.89
N PHE A 253 -22.14 4.19 16.05
CA PHE A 253 -21.23 4.45 14.94
C PHE A 253 -21.85 5.45 13.94
N ARG A 254 -23.13 5.27 13.56
CA ARG A 254 -23.86 6.22 12.72
C ARG A 254 -23.92 7.62 13.33
N GLU A 255 -24.21 7.74 14.63
CA GLU A 255 -24.18 9.02 15.34
C GLU A 255 -22.78 9.66 15.36
N LYS A 256 -21.71 8.86 15.49
CA LYS A 256 -20.33 9.34 15.36
C LYS A 256 -20.09 9.91 13.95
N MET A 257 -20.53 9.21 12.92
CA MET A 257 -20.38 9.64 11.53
C MET A 257 -21.18 10.92 11.23
N GLU A 258 -22.42 11.05 11.72
CA GLU A 258 -23.20 12.28 11.52
C GLU A 258 -22.61 13.48 12.27
N ARG A 259 -22.05 13.28 13.47
CA ARG A 259 -21.29 14.35 14.15
C ARG A 259 -20.04 14.76 13.38
N MET A 260 -19.31 13.79 12.84
CA MET A 260 -18.14 14.05 12.00
C MET A 260 -18.53 14.86 10.75
N MET A 261 -19.68 14.60 10.13
CA MET A 261 -20.18 15.39 9.00
C MET A 261 -20.44 16.86 9.32
N GLN A 262 -20.74 17.18 10.59
CA GLN A 262 -20.90 18.55 11.07
C GLN A 262 -19.58 19.18 11.57
N GLY A 263 -18.49 18.42 11.53
CA GLY A 263 -17.17 18.88 11.95
C GLY A 263 -16.64 20.04 11.08
N PRO A 264 -15.85 20.96 11.66
CA PRO A 264 -15.33 22.12 10.95
C PRO A 264 -14.39 21.75 9.79
N SER A 265 -13.65 20.64 9.91
CA SER A 265 -12.73 20.16 8.87
C SER A 265 -13.43 19.42 7.73
N THR A 266 -14.65 18.91 7.95
CA THR A 266 -15.34 18.03 6.99
C THR A 266 -15.96 18.81 5.85
N LYS A 267 -16.57 19.97 6.13
CA LYS A 267 -17.23 20.79 5.11
C LYS A 267 -16.26 21.28 4.02
N PRO A 268 -15.09 21.86 4.34
CA PRO A 268 -14.11 22.25 3.32
C PRO A 268 -13.65 21.06 2.48
N TYR A 269 -13.42 19.90 3.12
CA TYR A 269 -12.94 18.71 2.41
C TYR A 269 -13.96 18.17 1.42
N LEU A 270 -15.23 18.09 1.84
CA LEU A 270 -16.31 17.69 0.93
C LEU A 270 -16.57 18.70 -0.18
N GLN A 271 -16.37 19.99 0.08
CA GLN A 271 -16.48 21.01 -0.96
C GLN A 271 -15.39 20.82 -2.02
N GLU A 272 -14.13 20.62 -1.64
CA GLU A 272 -13.05 20.35 -2.60
C GLU A 272 -13.35 19.08 -3.42
N ILE A 273 -13.88 18.03 -2.78
CA ILE A 273 -14.31 16.83 -3.49
C ILE A 273 -15.39 17.16 -4.53
N VAL A 274 -16.41 17.93 -4.19
CA VAL A 274 -17.47 18.34 -5.13
C VAL A 274 -16.90 19.15 -6.28
N GLU A 275 -15.97 20.07 -6.00
CA GLU A 275 -15.29 20.85 -7.02
C GLU A 275 -14.45 19.97 -7.95
N GLU A 276 -13.71 19.00 -7.41
CA GLU A 276 -12.96 18.02 -8.21
C GLU A 276 -13.87 17.17 -9.10
N HIS A 277 -15.02 16.71 -8.59
CA HIS A 277 -16.02 16.03 -9.41
C HIS A 277 -16.57 16.94 -10.52
N GLY A 278 -16.78 18.22 -10.24
CA GLY A 278 -17.24 19.20 -11.22
C GLY A 278 -16.20 19.49 -12.30
N ARG A 279 -14.91 19.61 -11.92
CA ARG A 279 -13.78 19.86 -12.84
C ARG A 279 -13.48 18.66 -13.72
N ARG A 280 -13.55 17.45 -13.15
CA ARG A 280 -13.22 16.19 -13.82
C ARG A 280 -14.31 15.16 -13.53
N PRO A 281 -15.48 15.28 -14.19
CA PRO A 281 -16.56 14.32 -14.02
C PRO A 281 -16.05 12.91 -14.24
N ILE A 282 -16.45 12.00 -13.36
CA ILE A 282 -16.11 10.59 -13.50
C ILE A 282 -16.97 10.05 -14.64
N GLY A 283 -16.41 10.15 -15.84
CA GLY A 283 -16.94 9.48 -17.02
C GLY A 283 -16.29 8.10 -17.09
N PHE A 284 -17.10 7.05 -16.96
CA PHE A 284 -16.79 5.75 -17.56
C PHE A 284 -16.90 5.85 -19.09
N GLY A 285 -16.23 6.84 -19.69
CA GLY A 285 -16.13 7.03 -21.13
C GLY A 285 -14.87 6.35 -21.64
N SER A 286 -14.94 5.75 -22.84
CA SER A 286 -13.82 4.97 -23.38
C SER A 286 -12.52 5.76 -23.48
N SER A 287 -12.59 7.09 -23.66
CA SER A 287 -11.43 7.99 -23.74
C SER A 287 -10.74 8.28 -22.41
N ALA A 288 -11.36 7.93 -21.27
CA ALA A 288 -10.76 8.11 -19.95
C ALA A 288 -9.76 6.99 -19.59
N PHE A 289 -9.75 5.90 -20.36
CA PHE A 289 -8.95 4.71 -20.11
C PHE A 289 -7.95 4.48 -21.24
N HIS A 290 -6.78 3.98 -20.85
CA HIS A 290 -5.82 3.33 -21.73
C HIS A 290 -6.24 1.88 -21.88
N TRP A 291 -6.54 1.46 -23.12
CA TRP A 291 -7.00 0.10 -23.42
C TRP A 291 -5.85 -0.76 -23.90
N THR A 292 -5.58 -1.86 -23.22
CA THR A 292 -4.49 -2.80 -23.57
C THR A 292 -4.94 -4.24 -23.40
N GLY A 293 -4.45 -5.14 -24.27
CA GLY A 293 -4.56 -6.59 -24.07
C GLY A 293 -3.49 -7.15 -23.11
N GLU A 294 -2.50 -6.33 -22.77
CA GLU A 294 -1.31 -6.72 -22.00
C GLU A 294 -1.34 -6.04 -20.63
N ALA A 295 -2.29 -6.47 -19.79
CA ALA A 295 -2.33 -6.08 -18.38
C ALA A 295 -2.70 -7.26 -17.50
N GLN A 296 -2.05 -7.34 -16.34
CA GLN A 296 -2.26 -8.41 -15.39
C GLN A 296 -2.27 -7.87 -13.96
N VAL A 297 -3.28 -8.27 -13.18
CA VAL A 297 -3.27 -8.09 -11.73
C VAL A 297 -2.52 -9.27 -11.14
N ILE A 298 -1.41 -8.98 -10.48
CA ILE A 298 -0.50 -9.97 -9.90
C ILE A 298 -0.39 -9.75 -8.39
N SER A 299 -0.30 -10.83 -7.62
CA SER A 299 -0.14 -10.77 -6.17
C SER A 299 0.60 -11.99 -5.63
N ASP A 300 1.32 -11.79 -4.52
CA ASP A 300 1.79 -12.90 -3.72
C ASP A 300 0.59 -13.72 -3.17
N PRO A 301 0.72 -15.04 -3.06
CA PRO A 301 -0.31 -15.87 -2.47
C PRO A 301 -0.41 -15.63 -0.94
N PRO A 302 -1.59 -15.77 -0.31
CA PRO A 302 -1.75 -15.58 1.14
C PRO A 302 -0.86 -16.52 1.96
N GLN A 303 -0.47 -17.69 1.41
CA GLN A 303 0.43 -18.67 2.03
C GLN A 303 1.87 -18.14 2.19
N LYS A 304 2.25 -17.04 1.54
CA LYS A 304 3.51 -16.35 1.84
C LYS A 304 3.55 -15.91 3.31
N ALA A 305 2.41 -15.58 3.92
CA ALA A 305 2.33 -15.30 5.35
C ALA A 305 2.53 -16.52 6.25
N ASP A 306 2.40 -17.75 5.71
CA ASP A 306 2.68 -18.99 6.45
C ASP A 306 4.16 -19.41 6.37
N GLY A 307 5.00 -18.64 5.65
CA GLY A 307 6.38 -19.05 5.33
C GLY A 307 6.45 -20.18 4.31
N GLY A 308 5.35 -20.42 3.58
CA GLY A 308 5.23 -21.44 2.54
C GLY A 308 6.04 -21.14 1.27
N ARG A 309 5.91 -22.03 0.28
CA ARG A 309 6.70 -22.11 -0.96
C ARG A 309 6.95 -20.74 -1.63
N ARG A 310 8.15 -20.60 -2.24
CA ARG A 310 8.59 -19.42 -3.00
C ARG A 310 7.98 -19.25 -4.40
N ALA A 311 7.36 -20.30 -4.93
CA ALA A 311 6.75 -20.26 -6.26
C ALA A 311 5.56 -19.29 -6.29
N ASN A 312 5.41 -18.57 -7.40
CA ASN A 312 4.33 -17.59 -7.66
C ASN A 312 4.43 -16.33 -6.80
N TRP A 313 5.62 -15.98 -6.32
CA TRP A 313 5.81 -14.70 -5.65
C TRP A 313 5.88 -13.58 -6.69
N LEU A 314 5.37 -12.41 -6.31
CA LEU A 314 5.32 -11.22 -7.17
C LEU A 314 6.70 -10.90 -7.78
N VAL A 315 7.76 -11.13 -6.99
CA VAL A 315 9.16 -10.97 -7.35
C VAL A 315 9.55 -11.79 -8.60
N GLU A 316 9.05 -13.03 -8.72
CA GLU A 316 9.35 -13.91 -9.85
C GLU A 316 8.75 -13.38 -11.16
N ALA A 317 7.67 -12.61 -11.09
CA ALA A 317 7.04 -11.97 -12.26
C ALA A 317 7.70 -10.63 -12.63
N ILE A 318 8.02 -9.77 -11.64
CA ILE A 318 8.49 -8.41 -11.91
C ILE A 318 10.00 -8.32 -12.21
N PHE A 319 10.83 -9.15 -11.55
CA PHE A 319 12.29 -9.00 -11.68
C PHE A 319 12.82 -9.34 -13.06
N PRO A 320 12.39 -10.42 -13.73
CA PRO A 320 12.82 -10.72 -15.09
C PRO A 320 12.57 -9.53 -16.03
N MET A 321 11.40 -8.91 -15.96
CA MET A 321 11.05 -7.75 -16.79
C MET A 321 11.99 -6.57 -16.55
N ILE A 322 12.29 -6.23 -15.30
CA ILE A 322 13.24 -5.14 -14.99
C ILE A 322 14.64 -5.49 -15.51
N MET A 323 15.04 -6.76 -15.42
CA MET A 323 16.36 -7.24 -15.86
C MET A 323 16.50 -7.37 -17.37
N GLU A 324 15.40 -7.34 -18.11
CA GLU A 324 15.37 -7.37 -19.57
C GLU A 324 15.34 -5.96 -20.19
N ALA A 325 15.31 -4.91 -19.37
CA ALA A 325 15.27 -3.53 -19.85
C ALA A 325 16.52 -3.16 -20.67
N ASP A 326 16.28 -2.48 -21.80
CA ASP A 326 17.31 -2.14 -22.79
C ASP A 326 17.69 -0.65 -22.77
N ARG A 327 16.74 0.24 -22.45
CA ARG A 327 16.91 1.70 -22.56
C ARG A 327 16.92 2.37 -21.20
N ALA A 328 15.88 2.17 -20.40
CA ALA A 328 15.70 2.89 -19.14
C ALA A 328 14.83 2.14 -18.13
N VAL A 329 15.19 2.25 -16.86
CA VAL A 329 14.41 1.79 -15.71
C VAL A 329 14.24 2.94 -14.73
N GLY A 330 12.99 3.33 -14.49
CA GLY A 330 12.61 4.24 -13.41
C GLY A 330 12.02 3.46 -12.24
N ILE A 331 12.53 3.67 -11.02
CA ILE A 331 12.02 3.05 -9.80
C ILE A 331 11.58 4.14 -8.82
N ILE A 332 10.36 4.02 -8.32
CA ILE A 332 9.81 4.86 -7.26
C ILE A 332 9.40 3.95 -6.11
N ALA A 333 10.07 4.08 -4.97
CA ALA A 333 9.71 3.32 -3.77
C ALA A 333 10.02 4.13 -2.50
N PRO A 334 9.09 4.21 -1.53
CA PRO A 334 9.34 4.94 -0.28
C PRO A 334 10.39 4.25 0.58
N TYR A 335 10.50 2.93 0.46
CA TYR A 335 11.44 2.06 1.15
C TYR A 335 12.24 1.30 0.10
N PHE A 336 13.54 1.62 0.03
CA PHE A 336 14.45 1.12 -0.99
C PHE A 336 15.70 0.55 -0.33
N ILE A 337 15.68 -0.74 -0.03
CA ILE A 337 16.79 -1.50 0.55
C ILE A 337 17.12 -2.63 -0.45
N PRO A 338 17.89 -2.32 -1.52
CA PRO A 338 18.08 -3.26 -2.63
C PRO A 338 18.92 -4.50 -2.26
N GLY A 339 19.67 -4.43 -1.16
CA GLY A 339 20.64 -5.45 -0.80
C GLY A 339 21.80 -5.56 -1.79
N VAL A 340 22.79 -6.38 -1.45
CA VAL A 340 23.96 -6.61 -2.32
C VAL A 340 23.56 -7.17 -3.70
N THR A 341 22.55 -8.04 -3.74
CA THR A 341 22.05 -8.60 -5.01
C THR A 341 21.38 -7.53 -5.86
N GLY A 342 20.51 -6.69 -5.30
CA GLY A 342 19.85 -5.63 -6.05
C GLY A 342 20.85 -4.61 -6.61
N VAL A 343 21.86 -4.23 -5.83
CA VAL A 343 22.96 -3.36 -6.30
C VAL A 343 23.67 -3.97 -7.50
N ARG A 344 24.07 -5.26 -7.42
CA ARG A 344 24.73 -5.95 -8.54
C ARG A 344 23.83 -5.97 -9.78
N ARG A 345 22.54 -6.29 -9.62
CA ARG A 345 21.58 -6.34 -10.72
C ARG A 345 21.40 -4.99 -11.42
N MET A 346 21.33 -3.90 -10.66
CA MET A 346 21.29 -2.55 -11.24
C MET A 346 22.62 -2.18 -11.91
N ALA A 347 23.75 -2.59 -11.34
CA ALA A 347 25.05 -2.41 -11.99
C ALA A 347 25.15 -3.16 -13.32
N ASP A 348 24.61 -4.39 -13.40
CA ASP A 348 24.55 -5.17 -14.64
C ASP A 348 23.73 -4.45 -15.72
N LEU A 349 22.60 -3.83 -15.36
CA LEU A 349 21.79 -3.00 -16.26
C LEU A 349 22.59 -1.80 -16.78
N VAL A 350 23.19 -1.01 -15.89
CA VAL A 350 23.98 0.16 -16.27
C VAL A 350 25.18 -0.22 -17.14
N ALA A 351 25.85 -1.34 -16.86
CA ALA A 351 26.95 -1.85 -17.65
C ALA A 351 26.56 -2.23 -19.10
N ARG A 352 25.28 -2.54 -19.35
CA ARG A 352 24.72 -2.78 -20.69
C ARG A 352 24.26 -1.50 -21.40
N GLY A 353 24.36 -0.35 -20.74
CA GLY A 353 23.93 0.94 -21.29
C GLY A 353 22.50 1.35 -20.93
N THR A 354 21.81 0.59 -20.08
CA THR A 354 20.47 0.94 -19.59
C THR A 354 20.56 2.07 -18.55
N GLU A 355 19.78 3.13 -18.71
CA GLU A 355 19.68 4.19 -17.71
C GLU A 355 18.85 3.73 -16.50
N VAL A 356 19.44 3.67 -15.30
CA VAL A 356 18.71 3.32 -14.09
C VAL A 356 18.56 4.54 -13.18
N THR A 357 17.32 4.95 -12.91
CA THR A 357 17.00 6.07 -12.03
C THR A 357 16.11 5.62 -10.86
N VAL A 358 16.51 5.95 -9.64
CA VAL A 358 15.79 5.61 -8.41
C VAL A 358 15.37 6.89 -7.67
N LEU A 359 14.09 6.97 -7.29
CA LEU A 359 13.55 7.97 -6.38
C LEU A 359 13.09 7.30 -5.08
N THR A 360 13.62 7.76 -3.96
CA THR A 360 13.24 7.33 -2.61
C THR A 360 13.10 8.52 -1.67
N ASN A 361 12.71 8.30 -0.42
CA ASN A 361 12.63 9.36 0.58
C ASN A 361 14.02 9.77 1.10
N SER A 362 14.23 11.07 1.34
CA SER A 362 15.32 11.52 2.21
C SER A 362 15.08 11.15 3.68
N LEU A 363 16.10 11.26 4.53
CA LEU A 363 15.96 11.01 5.96
C LEU A 363 14.96 11.96 6.63
N ALA A 364 14.81 13.17 6.10
CA ALA A 364 13.87 14.17 6.59
C ALA A 364 12.43 13.86 6.15
N ALA A 365 12.24 13.30 4.95
CA ALA A 365 10.93 13.01 4.38
C ALA A 365 10.34 11.66 4.83
N THR A 366 11.18 10.64 5.03
CA THR A 366 10.71 9.28 5.40
C THR A 366 9.92 9.28 6.71
N ASP A 367 8.91 8.43 6.82
CA ASP A 367 8.19 8.19 8.07
C ASP A 367 8.93 7.20 9.00
N VAL A 368 9.83 6.36 8.45
CA VAL A 368 10.57 5.33 9.19
C VAL A 368 12.09 5.51 9.05
N ALA A 369 12.70 6.25 9.98
CA ALA A 369 14.15 6.51 9.98
C ALA A 369 15.03 5.24 9.99
N ALA A 370 14.53 4.13 10.55
CA ALA A 370 15.25 2.86 10.56
C ALA A 370 15.41 2.27 9.15
N VAL A 371 14.37 2.34 8.32
CA VAL A 371 14.41 1.89 6.92
C VAL A 371 15.42 2.72 6.12
N HIS A 372 15.43 4.03 6.34
CA HIS A 372 16.45 4.90 5.75
C HIS A 372 17.88 4.55 6.19
N GLY A 373 18.06 4.24 7.48
CA GLY A 373 19.35 3.76 8.00
C GLY A 373 19.84 2.48 7.32
N ALA A 374 18.94 1.55 7.01
CA ALA A 374 19.24 0.32 6.27
C ALA A 374 19.50 0.56 4.77
N TYR A 375 18.91 1.60 4.19
CA TYR A 375 19.16 2.03 2.81
C TYR A 375 20.51 2.75 2.65
N ALA A 376 20.86 3.65 3.58
CA ALA A 376 21.98 4.58 3.44
C ALA A 376 23.33 3.95 3.03
N PRO A 377 23.73 2.75 3.50
CA PRO A 377 24.95 2.08 3.05
C PRO A 377 25.00 1.77 1.55
N TYR A 378 23.85 1.65 0.90
CA TYR A 378 23.73 1.29 -0.52
C TYR A 378 23.90 2.47 -1.48
N ARG A 379 23.86 3.72 -1.00
CA ARG A 379 24.02 4.91 -1.85
C ARG A 379 25.32 4.89 -2.65
N LYS A 380 26.45 4.72 -1.95
CA LYS A 380 27.77 4.74 -2.58
C LYS A 380 27.93 3.68 -3.68
N PRO A 381 27.67 2.39 -3.43
CA PRO A 381 27.85 1.38 -4.48
C PRO A 381 26.85 1.53 -5.63
N LEU A 382 25.65 2.07 -5.41
CA LEU A 382 24.73 2.41 -6.50
C LEU A 382 25.28 3.53 -7.39
N LEU A 383 25.78 4.61 -6.77
CA LEU A 383 26.37 5.73 -7.49
C LEU A 383 27.66 5.34 -8.22
N GLU A 384 28.50 4.50 -7.62
CA GLU A 384 29.69 3.94 -8.27
C GLU A 384 29.33 3.06 -9.48
N ALA A 385 28.19 2.38 -9.43
CA ALA A 385 27.65 1.62 -10.55
C ALA A 385 27.00 2.47 -11.65
N GLY A 386 26.84 3.78 -11.45
CA GLY A 386 26.23 4.69 -12.41
C GLY A 386 24.70 4.81 -12.29
N VAL A 387 24.09 4.31 -11.21
CA VAL A 387 22.66 4.52 -10.93
C VAL A 387 22.43 5.99 -10.56
N ARG A 388 21.43 6.62 -11.18
CA ARG A 388 20.99 7.97 -10.85
C ARG A 388 20.07 7.92 -9.64
N LEU A 389 20.43 8.60 -8.55
CA LEU A 389 19.73 8.48 -7.28
C LEU A 389 19.17 9.83 -6.83
N TYR A 390 17.89 9.84 -6.48
CA TYR A 390 17.16 11.02 -6.03
C TYR A 390 16.47 10.74 -4.69
N GLU A 391 16.51 11.73 -3.80
CA GLU A 391 15.89 11.67 -2.49
C GLU A 391 14.89 12.80 -2.29
N LEU A 392 13.62 12.45 -2.06
CA LEU A 392 12.52 13.39 -1.91
C LEU A 392 12.76 14.33 -0.72
N LYS A 393 12.58 15.63 -0.96
CA LYS A 393 12.61 16.67 0.08
C LYS A 393 11.39 16.55 1.00
N PRO A 394 11.51 16.97 2.26
CA PRO A 394 10.39 16.90 3.20
C PRO A 394 9.27 17.92 2.91
N GLU A 395 9.43 18.83 1.94
CA GLU A 395 8.47 19.89 1.63
C GLU A 395 8.04 19.91 0.16
N PHE A 396 6.78 20.31 -0.10
CA PHE A 396 6.27 20.59 -1.45
C PHE A 396 6.87 21.88 -2.02
N PRO A 397 7.02 21.97 -3.36
CA PRO A 397 7.24 23.24 -4.04
C PRO A 397 6.14 24.24 -3.64
N ARG A 398 6.50 25.53 -3.52
CA ARG A 398 5.70 26.64 -2.95
C ARG A 398 4.23 26.80 -3.43
N GLN A 399 3.80 26.12 -4.49
CA GLN A 399 2.52 26.34 -5.19
C GLN A 399 1.36 25.41 -4.80
N LYS A 400 1.58 24.27 -4.11
CA LYS A 400 0.49 23.39 -3.64
C LYS A 400 0.43 23.36 -2.11
N LEU A 401 -0.38 24.24 -1.53
CA LEU A 401 -0.85 24.05 -0.15
C LEU A 401 -1.91 22.94 -0.19
N THR A 402 -1.77 21.93 0.67
CA THR A 402 -2.86 20.98 0.91
C THR A 402 -4.03 21.68 1.59
N LEU A 403 -5.22 21.06 1.58
CA LEU A 403 -6.44 21.70 2.09
C LEU A 403 -6.30 22.21 3.53
N PHE A 404 -5.52 21.51 4.35
CA PHE A 404 -5.26 21.86 5.75
C PHE A 404 -3.91 22.54 5.97
N GLY A 405 -3.28 23.04 4.91
CA GLY A 405 -2.09 23.90 4.96
C GLY A 405 -0.76 23.18 5.18
N SER A 406 -0.73 21.85 5.22
CA SER A 406 0.53 21.11 5.29
C SER A 406 1.34 21.30 4.01
N ARG A 407 2.64 21.55 4.18
CA ARG A 407 3.65 21.50 3.12
C ARG A 407 4.50 20.25 3.19
N ALA A 408 4.37 19.43 4.22
CA ALA A 408 5.25 18.28 4.37
C ALA A 408 4.83 17.15 3.43
N ALA A 409 5.83 16.55 2.78
CA ALA A 409 5.65 15.50 1.79
C ALA A 409 6.46 14.27 2.16
N SER A 410 5.88 13.10 1.92
CA SER A 410 6.60 11.82 1.91
C SER A 410 6.17 11.02 0.70
N LEU A 411 7.12 10.29 0.10
CA LEU A 411 6.82 9.32 -0.92
C LEU A 411 6.05 8.16 -0.30
N HIS A 412 5.08 7.63 -1.04
CA HIS A 412 4.43 6.35 -0.78
C HIS A 412 4.14 5.59 -2.09
N THR A 413 4.36 6.19 -3.27
CA THR A 413 4.29 5.52 -4.58
C THR A 413 5.21 4.30 -4.64
N LYS A 414 4.68 3.19 -5.17
CA LYS A 414 5.41 1.94 -5.41
C LYS A 414 5.19 1.52 -6.85
N ALA A 415 6.07 2.00 -7.69
CA ALA A 415 5.94 1.90 -9.13
C ALA A 415 7.29 1.75 -9.81
N PHE A 416 7.29 1.13 -10.98
CA PHE A 416 8.43 1.16 -11.88
C PHE A 416 7.98 1.29 -13.32
N MET A 417 8.85 1.89 -14.15
CA MET A 417 8.65 2.10 -15.57
C MET A 417 9.86 1.55 -16.32
N ILE A 418 9.60 0.83 -17.41
CA ILE A 418 10.63 0.13 -18.18
C ILE A 418 10.49 0.54 -19.64
N ASP A 419 11.58 1.08 -20.17
CA ASP A 419 11.80 1.43 -21.58
C ASP A 419 10.73 2.36 -22.18
N GLY A 420 9.91 3.02 -21.37
CA GLY A 420 8.78 3.83 -21.85
C GLY A 420 7.61 3.01 -22.40
N GLU A 421 7.59 1.69 -22.17
CA GLU A 421 6.62 0.78 -22.77
C GLU A 421 5.83 0.01 -21.71
N SER A 422 6.51 -0.52 -20.70
CA SER A 422 5.90 -1.31 -19.63
C SER A 422 5.98 -0.62 -18.28
N GLY A 423 4.99 -0.86 -17.43
CA GLY A 423 4.88 -0.24 -16.13
C GLY A 423 4.26 -1.16 -15.09
N PHE A 424 4.50 -0.80 -13.83
CA PHE A 424 3.88 -1.44 -12.67
C PHE A 424 3.44 -0.40 -11.66
N VAL A 425 2.24 -0.58 -11.11
CA VAL A 425 1.71 0.20 -9.97
C VAL A 425 1.14 -0.78 -8.95
N GLY A 426 1.54 -0.67 -7.68
CA GLY A 426 1.08 -1.61 -6.67
C GLY A 426 1.52 -1.27 -5.25
N SER A 427 1.71 -2.32 -4.44
CA SER A 427 2.06 -2.21 -3.03
C SER A 427 3.50 -2.65 -2.73
N PHE A 428 4.23 -3.18 -3.71
CA PHE A 428 5.56 -3.76 -3.55
C PHE A 428 6.64 -2.70 -3.29
N ASN A 429 7.27 -2.73 -2.12
CA ASN A 429 8.49 -1.97 -1.87
C ASN A 429 9.72 -2.76 -2.33
N PHE A 430 10.80 -2.05 -2.68
CA PHE A 430 12.09 -2.67 -2.97
C PHE A 430 12.87 -2.89 -1.66
N ASP A 431 12.29 -3.68 -0.73
CA ASP A 431 12.85 -3.98 0.59
C ASP A 431 12.76 -5.47 0.96
N PRO A 432 13.63 -5.97 1.87
CA PRO A 432 13.66 -7.37 2.32
C PRO A 432 12.31 -7.92 2.77
N ARG A 433 11.45 -7.07 3.37
CA ARG A 433 10.13 -7.47 3.84
C ARG A 433 9.18 -7.78 2.69
N SER A 434 9.13 -6.95 1.67
CA SER A 434 8.32 -7.17 0.47
C SER A 434 8.83 -8.38 -0.32
N PHE A 435 10.14 -8.61 -0.33
CA PHE A 435 10.73 -9.82 -0.90
C PHE A 435 10.28 -11.11 -0.19
N SER A 436 10.21 -11.12 1.15
CA SER A 436 10.24 -12.38 1.91
C SER A 436 9.10 -12.58 2.92
N LEU A 437 8.45 -11.52 3.37
CA LEU A 437 7.56 -11.53 4.54
C LEU A 437 6.15 -11.05 4.23
N ASN A 438 6.02 -9.85 3.67
CA ASN A 438 4.72 -9.24 3.36
C ASN A 438 4.15 -9.83 2.07
N THR A 439 2.82 -9.93 2.00
CA THR A 439 2.16 -10.15 0.71
C THR A 439 1.96 -8.83 0.02
N GLU A 440 2.32 -8.78 -1.26
CA GLU A 440 2.21 -7.61 -2.11
C GLU A 440 1.33 -7.89 -3.33
N MET A 441 0.88 -6.84 -3.98
CA MET A 441 0.16 -6.92 -5.26
C MET A 441 0.44 -5.72 -6.15
N GLY A 442 0.02 -5.80 -7.40
CA GLY A 442 -0.06 -4.66 -8.28
C GLY A 442 -0.59 -5.03 -9.65
N VAL A 443 -0.53 -4.06 -10.55
CA VAL A 443 -0.91 -4.23 -11.94
C VAL A 443 0.34 -4.05 -12.78
N LEU A 444 0.69 -5.08 -13.54
CA LEU A 444 1.71 -5.05 -14.55
C LEU A 444 1.04 -4.80 -15.90
N PHE A 445 1.57 -3.90 -16.72
CA PHE A 445 0.96 -3.58 -18.00
C PHE A 445 1.99 -3.09 -19.03
N THR A 446 1.61 -3.21 -20.31
CA THR A 446 2.34 -2.64 -21.44
C THR A 446 1.41 -1.68 -22.18
N HIS A 447 1.71 -0.39 -22.07
CA HIS A 447 0.97 0.69 -22.73
C HIS A 447 1.78 2.01 -22.71
N PRO A 448 2.45 2.39 -23.81
CA PRO A 448 3.39 3.52 -23.83
C PRO A 448 2.81 4.86 -23.34
N ALA A 449 1.56 5.18 -23.71
CA ALA A 449 0.95 6.45 -23.28
C ALA A 449 0.68 6.51 -21.77
N LEU A 450 0.35 5.38 -21.15
CA LEU A 450 0.13 5.31 -19.70
C LEU A 450 1.47 5.36 -18.95
N VAL A 451 2.50 4.71 -19.50
CA VAL A 451 3.86 4.79 -18.97
C VAL A 451 4.40 6.23 -19.09
N GLU A 452 4.07 6.95 -20.15
CA GLU A 452 4.44 8.36 -20.28
C GLU A 452 3.76 9.25 -19.24
N GLU A 453 2.48 9.01 -18.92
CA GLU A 453 1.82 9.72 -17.80
C GLU A 453 2.55 9.48 -16.48
N MET A 454 2.97 8.24 -16.20
CA MET A 454 3.79 7.92 -15.03
C MET A 454 5.17 8.60 -15.09
N ASN A 455 5.81 8.66 -16.25
CA ASN A 455 7.10 9.33 -16.44
C ASN A 455 7.01 10.86 -16.28
N VAL A 456 5.87 11.47 -16.64
CA VAL A 456 5.61 12.89 -16.36
C VAL A 456 5.56 13.13 -14.86
N GLU A 457 4.79 12.32 -14.12
CA GLU A 457 4.74 12.41 -12.65
C GLU A 457 6.10 12.11 -12.01
N PHE A 458 6.84 11.12 -12.52
CA PHE A 458 8.17 10.79 -12.04
C PHE A 458 9.15 11.95 -12.22
N ARG A 459 9.27 12.49 -13.44
CA ARG A 459 10.17 13.63 -13.74
C ARG A 459 9.83 14.87 -12.92
N ALA A 460 8.54 15.14 -12.69
CA ALA A 460 8.13 16.24 -11.82
C ALA A 460 8.66 16.08 -10.38
N GLN A 461 8.74 14.84 -9.89
CA GLN A 461 9.30 14.54 -8.57
C GLN A 461 10.83 14.53 -8.55
N LEU A 462 11.51 14.24 -9.66
CA LEU A 462 12.97 14.37 -9.78
C LEU A 462 13.45 15.82 -9.86
N GLY A 463 12.54 16.76 -10.18
CA GLY A 463 12.85 18.18 -10.27
C GLY A 463 13.50 18.73 -9.00
N SER A 464 14.35 19.75 -9.17
CA SER A 464 15.16 20.36 -8.10
C SER A 464 14.36 20.88 -6.90
N GLU A 465 13.10 21.26 -7.11
CA GLU A 465 12.20 21.72 -6.05
C GLU A 465 11.64 20.55 -5.20
N SER A 466 11.57 19.34 -5.76
CA SER A 466 10.97 18.17 -5.10
C SER A 466 12.01 17.23 -4.49
N SER A 467 13.19 17.10 -5.09
CA SER A 467 14.18 16.10 -4.67
C SER A 467 15.60 16.65 -4.66
N TYR A 468 16.44 16.04 -3.83
CA TYR A 468 17.88 16.16 -3.91
C TYR A 468 18.43 15.16 -4.93
N HIS A 469 19.36 15.58 -5.78
CA HIS A 469 20.15 14.66 -6.59
C HIS A 469 21.34 14.19 -5.77
N VAL A 470 21.47 12.87 -5.56
CA VAL A 470 22.54 12.30 -4.74
C VAL A 470 23.73 12.01 -5.65
N VAL A 471 24.91 12.49 -5.27
CA VAL A 471 26.13 12.40 -6.09
C VAL A 471 27.34 11.94 -5.29
N LEU A 472 28.37 11.48 -5.99
CA LEU A 472 29.69 11.24 -5.42
C LEU A 472 30.62 12.42 -5.73
N ASP A 473 31.01 13.16 -4.69
CA ASP A 473 32.08 14.16 -4.77
C ASP A 473 33.30 13.62 -4.03
N LYS A 474 34.41 13.42 -4.75
CA LYS A 474 35.68 12.89 -4.22
C LYS A 474 35.48 11.60 -3.41
N GLY A 475 34.62 10.70 -3.92
CA GLY A 475 34.32 9.40 -3.30
C GLY A 475 33.42 9.46 -2.05
N LYS A 476 32.84 10.62 -1.73
CA LYS A 476 31.89 10.82 -0.63
C LYS A 476 30.51 11.17 -1.18
N VAL A 477 29.48 10.60 -0.55
CA VAL A 477 28.08 10.90 -0.87
C VAL A 477 27.75 12.33 -0.49
N ARG A 478 27.11 13.05 -1.41
CA ARG A 478 26.64 14.43 -1.27
C ARG A 478 25.26 14.59 -1.90
N TRP A 479 24.60 15.70 -1.59
CA TRP A 479 23.29 16.05 -2.15
C TRP A 479 23.40 17.39 -2.87
N GLU A 480 23.03 17.41 -4.13
CA GLU A 480 22.84 18.63 -4.91
C GLU A 480 21.41 19.13 -4.68
N ASP A 481 21.31 20.36 -4.19
CA ASP A 481 20.04 21.07 -4.12
C ASP A 481 19.91 21.96 -5.36
N GLY A 482 19.15 21.55 -6.38
CA GLY A 482 19.04 22.38 -7.59
C GLY A 482 18.31 23.72 -7.37
N ALA A 483 17.69 23.96 -6.20
CA ALA A 483 17.07 25.23 -5.85
C ALA A 483 18.06 26.23 -5.20
N ALA A 484 19.20 25.74 -4.72
CA ALA A 484 20.29 26.55 -4.17
C ALA A 484 21.62 25.90 -4.56
N PRO A 485 22.52 26.55 -5.33
CA PRO A 485 23.68 25.92 -5.99
C PRO A 485 24.81 25.48 -5.03
N ASN A 486 24.43 24.72 -4.01
CA ASN A 486 25.21 24.33 -2.86
C ASN A 486 25.15 22.80 -2.76
N LEU A 487 26.34 22.21 -2.74
CA LEU A 487 26.51 20.81 -2.41
C LEU A 487 26.34 20.65 -0.89
N LEU A 488 25.44 19.77 -0.45
CA LEU A 488 25.23 19.49 0.97
C LEU A 488 26.12 18.32 1.41
N TYR A 489 26.75 18.50 2.57
CA TYR A 489 27.80 17.62 3.08
C TYR A 489 27.31 16.63 4.16
N LYS A 490 26.06 16.77 4.59
CA LYS A 490 25.36 15.97 5.61
C LYS A 490 23.93 15.72 5.15
N GLU A 491 23.27 14.73 5.75
CA GLU A 491 21.84 14.43 5.54
C GLU A 491 21.01 15.73 5.60
N PRO A 492 20.38 16.15 4.48
CA PRO A 492 19.66 17.41 4.42
C PRO A 492 18.45 17.42 5.34
N GLN A 493 18.29 18.53 6.09
CA GLN A 493 17.09 18.84 6.89
C GLN A 493 16.66 17.79 7.94
N ALA A 494 17.48 16.75 8.17
CA ALA A 494 17.22 15.75 9.19
C ALA A 494 17.61 16.25 10.57
N ASN A 495 16.72 16.08 11.56
CA ASN A 495 17.06 16.38 12.94
C ASN A 495 18.06 15.35 13.52
N TRP A 496 18.77 15.75 14.58
CA TRP A 496 19.83 14.94 15.20
C TRP A 496 19.35 13.56 15.68
N GLY A 497 18.13 13.48 16.24
CA GLY A 497 17.57 12.22 16.73
C GLY A 497 17.34 11.21 15.61
N ARG A 498 16.75 11.65 14.50
CA ARG A 498 16.55 10.81 13.30
C ARG A 498 17.89 10.37 12.70
N TRP A 499 18.86 11.27 12.65
CA TRP A 499 20.22 10.96 12.22
C TRP A 499 20.89 9.90 13.10
N LEU A 500 20.75 10.00 14.42
CA LEU A 500 21.30 9.02 15.36
C LEU A 500 20.67 7.64 15.16
N VAL A 501 19.33 7.57 15.04
CA VAL A 501 18.62 6.31 14.78
C VAL A 501 19.08 5.67 13.47
N ALA A 502 19.11 6.44 12.38
CA ALA A 502 19.54 5.94 11.08
C ALA A 502 21.00 5.44 11.10
N THR A 503 21.89 6.16 11.79
CA THR A 503 23.30 5.79 11.93
C THR A 503 23.48 4.48 12.70
N ILE A 504 22.77 4.33 13.83
CA ILE A 504 22.82 3.09 14.63
C ILE A 504 22.30 1.91 13.82
N ILE A 505 21.15 2.05 13.14
CA ILE A 505 20.58 0.98 12.33
C ILE A 505 21.49 0.60 11.17
N GLY A 506 22.14 1.57 10.51
CA GLY A 506 23.10 1.31 9.43
C GLY A 506 24.34 0.50 9.86
N TRP A 507 24.61 0.35 11.15
CA TRP A 507 25.66 -0.52 11.68
C TRP A 507 25.17 -1.90 12.10
N LEU A 508 23.85 -2.07 12.26
CA LEU A 508 23.26 -3.32 12.73
C LEU A 508 22.79 -4.16 11.53
N PRO A 509 22.97 -5.50 11.56
CA PRO A 509 22.51 -6.39 10.49
C PRO A 509 20.99 -6.65 10.59
N LEU A 510 20.20 -5.59 10.61
CA LEU A 510 18.73 -5.64 10.79
C LEU A 510 17.95 -5.56 9.48
N GLU A 511 18.63 -5.43 8.34
CA GLU A 511 18.01 -5.25 7.01
C GLU A 511 16.95 -6.32 6.71
N SER A 512 17.20 -7.59 7.06
CA SER A 512 16.25 -8.68 6.80
C SER A 512 14.88 -8.53 7.49
N GLN A 513 14.78 -7.63 8.48
CA GLN A 513 13.56 -7.37 9.25
C GLN A 513 12.90 -6.04 8.90
N LEU A 514 13.59 -5.17 8.14
CA LEU A 514 13.23 -3.78 7.88
C LEU A 514 12.61 -3.57 6.50
#